data_AF-A0A8D9BY53-F1
#
_entry.id   AF-A0A8D9BY53-F1
#
_cell.length_a   1.000
_cell.length_b   1.000
_cell.length_c   1.000
_cell.angle_alpha   90.00
_cell.angle_beta   90.00
_cell.angle_gamma   90.00
#
_symmetry.space_group_name_H-M   'P 1'
#
loop_
_entity.id
_entity.type
_entity.pdbx_description
1 polymer ?
#
loop_
_entity_poly.entity_id
_entity_poly.type
_entity_poly.pdbx_seq_one_letter_code
_entity_poly.pdbx_strand_id
1 'polypeptide(L)'
;LKDLHNYKMSKGTIKGYPGAKSGPVDIFFDKVDILIPAAIEQVIRKSNAGKIQAKIIAEGANGPTTPAAHAILVKKKILVIPDIFANAGGVTVSYFEWLKNIHHSSLGRLSFGYDKELSDLLFESIDSSLTKTFNKSIKITKSDTYEDKISNATEKDIVQSSLTYSMQRAARDVLVYAERSDTKLDLRNAAYCSALFKIFKTYEEAGIAG
;
A
#
# COMPACT_ATOMS: atom_id res chain seq x y z
N LEU A 1 -13.23 -14.36 -5.71
CA LEU A 1 -11.93 -14.00 -6.34
C LEU A 1 -11.08 -15.23 -6.66
N LYS A 2 -10.87 -16.15 -5.72
CA LYS A 2 -10.16 -17.43 -5.98
C LYS A 2 -10.79 -18.22 -7.15
N ASP A 3 -12.11 -18.28 -7.21
CA ASP A 3 -12.83 -19.02 -8.26
C ASP A 3 -12.63 -18.42 -9.66
N LEU A 4 -12.70 -17.10 -9.80
CA LEU A 4 -12.43 -16.40 -11.06
C LEU A 4 -10.97 -16.57 -11.50
N HIS A 5 -10.03 -16.54 -10.56
CA HIS A 5 -8.62 -16.80 -10.85
C HIS A 5 -8.41 -18.22 -11.36
N ASN A 6 -8.96 -19.22 -10.67
CA ASN A 6 -8.88 -20.63 -11.09
C ASN A 6 -9.54 -20.85 -12.47
N TYR A 7 -10.66 -20.18 -12.75
CA TYR A 7 -11.30 -20.20 -14.06
C TYR A 7 -10.38 -19.61 -15.15
N LYS A 8 -9.77 -18.44 -14.90
CA LYS A 8 -8.81 -17.84 -15.84
C LYS A 8 -7.62 -18.76 -16.09
N MET A 9 -7.06 -19.38 -15.06
CA MET A 9 -5.91 -20.28 -15.19
C MET A 9 -6.26 -21.55 -15.99
N SER A 10 -7.49 -22.07 -15.86
CA SER A 10 -7.92 -23.28 -16.58
C SER A 10 -8.41 -23.01 -18.00
N LYS A 11 -9.00 -21.84 -18.28
CA LYS A 11 -9.59 -21.50 -19.58
C LYS A 11 -8.80 -20.49 -20.42
N GLY A 12 -7.78 -19.86 -19.85
CA GLY A 12 -6.99 -18.80 -20.49
C GLY A 12 -7.75 -17.48 -20.69
N THR A 13 -9.01 -17.39 -20.24
CA THR A 13 -9.87 -16.22 -20.41
C THR A 13 -10.83 -16.10 -19.23
N ILE A 14 -11.34 -14.89 -19.00
CA ILE A 14 -12.41 -14.63 -18.03
C ILE A 14 -13.79 -14.59 -18.67
N LYS A 15 -13.87 -14.57 -20.02
CA LYS A 15 -15.14 -14.57 -20.75
C LYS A 15 -15.88 -15.89 -20.49
N GLY A 16 -17.16 -15.80 -20.14
CA GLY A 16 -18.00 -16.97 -19.85
C GLY A 16 -17.85 -17.51 -18.42
N TYR A 17 -17.23 -16.77 -17.51
CA TYR A 17 -17.18 -17.13 -16.10
C TYR A 17 -18.61 -17.25 -15.50
N PRO A 18 -19.04 -18.43 -14.99
CA PRO A 18 -20.43 -18.66 -14.60
C PRO A 18 -20.93 -17.75 -13.46
N GLY A 19 -20.03 -17.28 -12.60
CA GLY A 19 -20.36 -16.42 -11.47
C GLY A 19 -20.51 -14.94 -11.81
N ALA A 20 -20.42 -14.56 -13.09
CA ALA A 20 -20.63 -13.19 -13.55
C ALA A 20 -21.33 -13.16 -14.90
N LYS A 21 -22.00 -12.06 -15.21
CA LYS A 21 -22.49 -11.79 -16.56
C LYS A 21 -21.38 -11.13 -17.35
N SER A 22 -21.27 -11.47 -18.63
CA SER A 22 -20.38 -10.73 -19.54
C SER A 22 -20.80 -9.27 -19.58
N GLY A 23 -19.91 -8.38 -19.16
CA GLY A 23 -20.12 -6.93 -19.20
C GLY A 23 -19.86 -6.35 -20.60
N PRO A 24 -20.41 -5.17 -20.91
CA PRO A 24 -20.04 -4.40 -22.10
C PRO A 24 -18.55 -4.00 -22.05
N VAL A 25 -18.00 -3.55 -23.18
CA VAL A 25 -16.59 -3.10 -23.29
C VAL A 25 -16.30 -1.90 -22.36
N ASP A 26 -17.33 -1.11 -22.06
CA ASP A 26 -17.25 0.17 -21.34
C ASP A 26 -17.49 0.04 -19.82
N ILE A 27 -16.87 -0.96 -19.18
CA ILE A 27 -16.91 -1.17 -17.71
C ILE A 27 -16.44 0.05 -16.88
N PHE A 28 -15.76 1.02 -17.51
CA PHE A 28 -15.26 2.24 -16.87
C PHE A 28 -16.36 3.19 -16.41
N PHE A 29 -17.57 3.10 -16.96
CA PHE A 29 -18.67 4.03 -16.66
C PHE A 29 -19.73 3.44 -15.74
N ASP A 30 -19.53 2.21 -15.27
CA ASP A 30 -20.41 1.58 -14.33
C ASP A 30 -20.45 2.35 -13.01
N LYS A 31 -21.62 2.32 -12.37
CA LYS A 31 -21.84 2.96 -11.07
C LYS A 31 -21.18 2.11 -9.97
N VAL A 32 -19.92 2.43 -9.68
CA VAL A 32 -19.12 1.81 -8.62
C VAL A 32 -18.64 2.87 -7.63
N ASP A 33 -18.24 2.48 -6.42
CA ASP A 33 -17.62 3.42 -5.50
C ASP A 33 -16.14 3.66 -5.84
N ILE A 34 -15.43 2.59 -6.22
CA ILE A 34 -13.98 2.61 -6.51
C ILE A 34 -13.73 2.02 -7.90
N LEU A 35 -13.01 2.78 -8.74
CA LEU A 35 -12.53 2.35 -10.05
C LEU A 35 -11.01 2.12 -10.00
N ILE A 36 -10.54 0.96 -10.45
CA ILE A 36 -9.12 0.57 -10.42
C ILE A 36 -8.62 0.33 -11.85
N PRO A 37 -8.13 1.35 -12.57
CA PRO A 37 -7.48 1.14 -13.86
C PRO A 37 -6.11 0.46 -13.65
N ALA A 38 -5.99 -0.80 -14.08
CA ALA A 38 -4.81 -1.64 -13.87
C ALA A 38 -4.38 -2.40 -15.15
N ALA A 39 -4.67 -1.85 -16.33
CA ALA A 39 -4.37 -2.49 -17.62
C ALA A 39 -3.26 -1.75 -18.39
N ILE A 40 -3.58 -0.60 -19.00
CA ILE A 40 -2.68 0.20 -19.81
C ILE A 40 -2.79 1.68 -19.45
N GLU A 41 -1.86 2.48 -19.96
CA GLU A 41 -1.82 3.93 -19.80
C GLU A 41 -2.93 4.66 -20.60
N GLN A 42 -3.24 5.88 -20.18
CA GLN A 42 -4.12 6.83 -20.88
C GLN A 42 -5.51 6.27 -21.25
N VAL A 43 -6.08 5.39 -20.43
CA VAL A 43 -7.45 4.87 -20.61
C VAL A 43 -8.51 5.89 -20.18
N ILE A 44 -8.19 6.78 -19.24
CA ILE A 44 -9.05 7.88 -18.82
C ILE A 44 -8.60 9.18 -19.51
N ARG A 45 -9.41 9.63 -20.47
CA ARG A 45 -9.15 10.76 -21.37
C ARG A 45 -10.20 11.85 -21.18
N LYS A 46 -9.92 13.05 -21.71
CA LYS A 46 -10.86 14.19 -21.68
C LYS A 46 -12.26 13.81 -22.19
N SER A 47 -12.33 12.96 -23.22
CA SER A 47 -13.57 12.52 -23.86
C SER A 47 -14.44 11.60 -22.99
N ASN A 48 -13.86 10.89 -22.02
CA ASN A 48 -14.57 9.89 -21.22
C ASN A 48 -14.62 10.17 -19.72
N ALA A 49 -13.75 11.03 -19.19
CA ALA A 49 -13.70 11.38 -17.77
C ALA A 49 -15.03 11.93 -17.23
N GLY A 50 -15.79 12.64 -18.07
CA GLY A 50 -17.12 13.15 -17.72
C GLY A 50 -18.14 12.05 -17.41
N LYS A 51 -17.98 10.85 -18.00
CA LYS A 51 -18.91 9.71 -17.85
C LYS A 51 -18.61 8.86 -16.61
N ILE A 52 -17.44 9.01 -16.00
CA ILE A 52 -17.06 8.22 -14.82
C ILE A 52 -17.98 8.56 -13.65
N GLN A 53 -18.54 7.53 -13.02
CA GLN A 53 -19.46 7.64 -11.88
C GLN A 53 -18.82 7.28 -10.53
N ALA A 54 -17.56 6.83 -10.54
CA ALA A 54 -16.83 6.45 -9.34
C ALA A 54 -16.55 7.64 -8.42
N LYS A 55 -16.49 7.38 -7.11
CA LYS A 55 -16.10 8.38 -6.10
C LYS A 55 -14.58 8.40 -5.89
N ILE A 56 -13.94 7.24 -6.07
CA ILE A 56 -12.50 7.07 -5.92
C ILE A 56 -11.95 6.38 -7.17
N ILE A 57 -10.79 6.84 -7.63
CA ILE A 57 -10.00 6.17 -8.66
C ILE A 57 -8.65 5.81 -8.04
N ALA A 58 -8.28 4.52 -8.07
CA ALA A 58 -7.00 4.03 -7.58
C ALA A 58 -6.16 3.51 -8.74
N GLU A 59 -5.13 4.25 -9.12
CA GLU A 59 -4.38 4.00 -10.34
C GLU A 59 -3.36 2.87 -10.16
N GLY A 60 -3.75 1.66 -10.56
CA GLY A 60 -2.85 0.50 -10.53
C GLY A 60 -1.89 0.43 -11.72
N ALA A 61 -2.30 0.94 -12.89
CA ALA A 61 -1.44 1.09 -14.05
C ALA A 61 -0.54 2.33 -13.92
N ASN A 62 0.48 2.42 -14.76
CA ASN A 62 1.29 3.63 -14.90
C ASN A 62 0.57 4.62 -15.85
N GLY A 63 0.35 5.85 -15.41
CA GLY A 63 -0.29 6.91 -16.19
C GLY A 63 -1.66 6.60 -16.80
N PRO A 64 -2.62 5.94 -16.12
CA PRO A 64 -3.91 5.60 -16.73
C PRO A 64 -4.78 6.83 -17.02
N THR A 65 -4.54 7.96 -16.35
CA THR A 65 -5.32 9.20 -16.46
C THR A 65 -4.51 10.31 -17.11
N THR A 66 -5.03 10.88 -18.20
CA THR A 66 -4.42 12.05 -18.84
C THR A 66 -4.57 13.33 -18.00
N PRO A 67 -3.67 14.32 -18.10
CA PRO A 67 -3.78 15.58 -17.34
C PRO A 67 -5.12 16.31 -17.57
N ALA A 68 -5.61 16.30 -18.82
CA ALA A 68 -6.91 16.88 -19.16
C ALA A 68 -8.09 16.15 -18.51
N ALA A 69 -7.99 14.83 -18.32
CA ALA A 69 -8.98 14.06 -17.58
C ALA A 69 -8.90 14.33 -16.07
N HIS A 70 -7.70 14.40 -15.51
CA HIS A 70 -7.48 14.71 -14.09
C HIS A 70 -8.16 16.01 -13.69
N ALA A 71 -8.02 17.07 -14.49
CA ALA A 71 -8.69 18.34 -14.25
C ALA A 71 -10.23 18.23 -14.21
N ILE A 72 -10.83 17.33 -15.01
CA ILE A 72 -12.28 17.06 -14.97
C ILE A 72 -12.65 16.31 -13.70
N LEU A 73 -11.87 15.29 -13.33
CA LEU A 73 -12.12 14.45 -12.15
C LEU A 73 -12.04 15.26 -10.85
N VAL A 74 -11.03 16.14 -10.73
CA VAL A 74 -10.90 17.07 -9.59
C VAL A 74 -12.11 18.00 -9.49
N LYS A 75 -12.57 18.59 -10.61
CA LYS A 75 -13.79 19.42 -10.64
C LYS A 75 -15.04 18.65 -10.24
N LYS A 76 -15.12 17.36 -10.57
CA LYS A 76 -16.18 16.44 -10.15
C LYS A 76 -16.05 15.95 -8.70
N LYS A 77 -15.03 16.41 -7.96
CA LYS A 77 -14.72 15.97 -6.58
C LYS A 77 -14.49 14.47 -6.47
N ILE A 78 -13.95 13.86 -7.53
CA ILE A 78 -13.53 12.45 -7.54
C ILE A 78 -12.12 12.39 -6.98
N LEU A 79 -11.91 11.55 -5.96
CA LEU A 79 -10.59 11.36 -5.36
C LEU A 79 -9.75 10.46 -6.26
N VAL A 80 -8.63 10.98 -6.77
CA VAL A 80 -7.68 10.20 -7.57
C VAL A 80 -6.47 9.87 -6.69
N ILE A 81 -6.29 8.59 -6.36
CA ILE A 81 -5.08 8.07 -5.72
C ILE A 81 -4.07 7.82 -6.85
N PRO A 82 -3.00 8.63 -6.95
CA PRO A 82 -2.16 8.66 -8.14
C PRO A 82 -1.27 7.41 -8.22
N ASP A 83 -0.99 7.00 -9.46
CA ASP A 83 -0.08 5.92 -9.83
C ASP A 83 1.26 5.94 -9.07
N ILE A 84 1.94 7.08 -9.01
CA ILE A 84 3.23 7.26 -8.29
C ILE A 84 3.19 6.78 -6.83
N PHE A 85 2.01 6.74 -6.23
CA PHE A 85 1.78 6.19 -4.90
C PHE A 85 1.11 4.81 -4.96
N ALA A 86 -0.01 4.67 -5.67
CA ALA A 86 -0.84 3.47 -5.66
C ALA A 86 -0.13 2.21 -6.20
N ASN A 87 0.77 2.35 -7.17
CA ASN A 87 1.49 1.22 -7.77
C ASN A 87 2.91 1.02 -7.18
N ALA A 88 3.35 1.89 -6.26
CA ALA A 88 4.70 1.87 -5.69
C ALA A 88 5.01 0.61 -4.86
N GLY A 89 3.99 -0.17 -4.49
CA GLY A 89 4.17 -1.42 -3.76
C GLY A 89 4.99 -2.44 -4.52
N GLY A 90 4.90 -2.50 -5.86
CA GLY A 90 5.73 -3.39 -6.68
C GLY A 90 7.21 -3.06 -6.56
N VAL A 91 7.57 -1.78 -6.75
CA VAL A 91 8.95 -1.28 -6.62
C VAL A 91 9.49 -1.49 -5.21
N THR A 92 8.65 -1.28 -4.19
CA THR A 92 9.03 -1.46 -2.77
C THR A 92 9.38 -2.92 -2.47
N VAL A 93 8.59 -3.87 -2.95
CA VAL A 93 8.87 -5.29 -2.75
C VAL A 93 10.08 -5.76 -3.55
N SER A 94 10.28 -5.26 -4.79
CA SER A 94 11.50 -5.52 -5.56
C SER A 94 12.76 -5.00 -4.86
N TYR A 95 12.67 -3.87 -4.17
CA TYR A 95 13.78 -3.38 -3.33
C TYR A 95 14.08 -4.32 -2.16
N PHE A 96 13.05 -4.88 -1.50
CA PHE A 96 13.26 -5.88 -0.45
C PHE A 96 13.88 -7.18 -0.98
N GLU A 97 13.49 -7.61 -2.19
CA GLU A 97 14.11 -8.76 -2.86
C GLU A 97 15.59 -8.51 -3.15
N TRP A 98 15.94 -7.32 -3.63
CA TRP A 98 17.33 -6.93 -3.86
C TRP A 98 18.15 -6.95 -2.56
N LEU A 99 17.61 -6.39 -1.46
CA LEU A 99 18.26 -6.44 -0.15
C LEU A 99 18.48 -7.88 0.33
N LYS A 100 17.46 -8.74 0.20
CA LYS A 100 17.57 -10.17 0.53
C LYS A 100 18.71 -10.83 -0.24
N ASN A 101 18.79 -10.56 -1.55
CA ASN A 101 19.82 -11.12 -2.41
C ASN A 101 21.24 -10.67 -2.01
N ILE A 102 21.40 -9.43 -1.54
CA ILE A 102 22.69 -8.94 -1.02
C ILE A 102 23.05 -9.61 0.31
N HIS A 103 22.08 -9.78 1.21
CA HIS A 103 22.33 -10.33 2.54
C HIS A 103 22.44 -11.86 2.58
N HIS A 104 22.15 -12.57 1.47
CA HIS A 104 22.27 -14.03 1.33
C HIS A 104 21.56 -14.80 2.47
N SER A 105 20.49 -14.22 3.03
CA SER A 105 19.76 -14.77 4.17
C SER A 105 18.29 -14.33 4.11
N SER A 106 17.40 -15.17 4.64
CA SER A 106 16.01 -14.79 4.82
C SER A 106 15.88 -13.64 5.82
N LEU A 107 15.01 -12.69 5.51
CA LEU A 107 14.72 -11.56 6.40
C LEU A 107 14.24 -12.08 7.76
N GLY A 108 14.72 -11.47 8.84
CA GLY A 108 14.38 -11.83 10.24
C GLY A 108 15.07 -13.09 10.79
N ARG A 109 15.74 -13.90 9.96
CA ARG A 109 16.33 -15.18 10.38
C ARG A 109 17.28 -15.06 11.59
N LEU A 110 18.03 -13.97 11.67
CA LEU A 110 19.00 -13.75 12.75
C LEU A 110 18.36 -13.19 14.03
N SER A 111 17.19 -12.55 13.92
CA SER A 111 16.56 -11.87 15.07
C SER A 111 15.46 -12.70 15.71
N PHE A 112 14.79 -13.62 15.00
CA PHE A 112 13.62 -14.35 15.53
C PHE A 112 13.83 -15.01 16.89
N GLY A 113 14.97 -15.68 17.09
CA GLY A 113 15.28 -16.32 18.38
C GLY A 113 15.45 -15.30 19.51
N TYR A 114 16.19 -14.22 19.22
CA TYR A 114 16.45 -13.13 20.16
C TYR A 114 15.17 -12.33 20.49
N ASP A 115 14.35 -12.02 19.49
CA ASP A 115 13.11 -11.28 19.65
C ASP A 115 12.09 -12.07 20.49
N LYS A 116 12.05 -13.40 20.31
CA LYS A 116 11.23 -14.30 21.12
C LYS A 116 11.68 -14.33 22.58
N GLU A 117 12.99 -14.50 22.81
CA GLU A 117 13.56 -14.50 24.17
C GLU A 117 13.32 -13.15 24.88
N LEU A 118 13.56 -12.04 24.18
CA LEU A 118 13.29 -10.70 24.71
C LEU A 118 11.80 -10.51 25.04
N SER A 119 10.91 -10.98 24.17
CA SER A 119 9.47 -10.98 24.44
C SER A 119 9.13 -11.75 25.71
N ASP A 120 9.67 -12.96 25.89
CA ASP A 120 9.41 -13.78 27.07
C ASP A 120 9.88 -13.07 28.36
N LEU A 121 11.08 -12.50 28.35
CA LEU A 121 11.62 -11.70 29.45
C LEU A 121 10.75 -10.47 29.79
N LEU A 122 10.16 -9.81 28.79
CA LEU A 122 9.26 -8.68 29.02
C LEU A 122 7.99 -9.11 29.77
N PHE A 123 7.36 -10.23 29.39
CA PHE A 123 6.20 -10.76 30.10
C PHE A 123 6.54 -11.18 31.52
N GLU A 124 7.68 -11.84 31.73
CA GLU A 124 8.16 -12.21 33.07
C GLU A 124 8.41 -10.98 33.96
N SER A 125 8.99 -9.92 33.41
CA SER A 125 9.22 -8.66 34.13
C SER A 125 7.91 -7.97 34.52
N ILE A 126 6.91 -7.99 33.65
CA ILE A 126 5.57 -7.45 33.93
C ILE A 126 4.89 -8.27 35.03
N ASP A 127 4.90 -9.59 34.93
CA ASP A 127 4.33 -10.51 35.93
C ASP A 127 4.97 -10.31 37.31
N SER A 128 6.30 -10.20 37.36
CA SER A 128 7.04 -9.94 38.59
C SER A 128 6.66 -8.59 39.21
N SER A 129 6.54 -7.54 38.39
CA SER A 129 6.21 -6.19 38.84
C SER A 129 4.78 -6.09 39.38
N LEU A 130 3.82 -6.68 38.68
CA LEU A 130 2.42 -6.72 39.12
C LEU A 130 2.25 -7.57 40.38
N THR A 131 2.90 -8.72 40.45
CA THR A 131 2.84 -9.59 41.62
C THR A 131 3.40 -8.91 42.86
N LYS A 132 4.52 -8.19 42.74
CA LYS A 132 5.10 -7.38 43.84
C LYS A 132 4.18 -6.23 44.26
N THR A 133 3.59 -5.53 43.30
CA THR A 133 2.77 -4.33 43.56
C THR A 133 1.45 -4.68 44.23
N PHE A 134 0.78 -5.73 43.78
CA PHE A 134 -0.55 -6.12 44.27
C PHE A 134 -0.51 -7.23 45.33
N ASN A 135 0.69 -7.72 45.66
CA ASN A 135 0.90 -8.88 46.55
C ASN A 135 -0.01 -10.08 46.20
N LYS A 136 -0.24 -10.26 44.90
CA LYS A 136 -1.15 -11.27 44.34
C LYS A 136 -0.52 -11.82 43.08
N SER A 137 -0.51 -13.14 42.93
CA SER A 137 -0.03 -13.79 41.71
C SER A 137 -0.87 -13.34 40.50
N ILE A 138 -0.30 -12.48 39.66
CA ILE A 138 -0.88 -12.04 38.39
C ILE A 138 0.01 -12.58 37.29
N LYS A 139 -0.58 -13.37 36.39
CA LYS A 139 0.08 -13.91 35.20
C LYS A 139 -0.55 -13.30 33.97
N ILE A 140 0.24 -12.58 33.19
CA ILE A 140 -0.16 -12.05 31.90
C ILE A 140 0.06 -13.13 30.85
N THR A 141 -1.00 -13.46 30.13
CA THR A 141 -0.94 -14.39 29.01
C THR A 141 -0.84 -13.63 27.70
N LYS A 142 -0.03 -14.12 26.78
CA LYS A 142 0.04 -13.61 25.41
C LYS A 142 -1.28 -13.91 24.69
N SER A 143 -1.71 -13.00 23.81
CA SER A 143 -2.83 -13.28 22.91
C SER A 143 -2.40 -14.19 21.77
N ASP A 144 -3.35 -14.94 21.19
CA ASP A 144 -3.09 -15.80 20.03
C ASP A 144 -2.42 -15.02 18.89
N THR A 145 -2.89 -13.79 18.64
CA THR A 145 -2.32 -12.87 17.63
C THR A 145 -0.87 -12.46 17.89
N TYR A 146 -0.46 -12.42 19.16
CA TYR A 146 0.90 -12.09 19.55
C TYR A 146 1.80 -13.30 19.38
N GLU A 147 1.35 -14.47 19.84
CA GLU A 147 2.09 -15.73 19.66
C GLU A 147 2.33 -16.04 18.18
N ASP A 148 1.32 -15.84 17.33
CA ASP A 148 1.48 -16.02 15.88
C ASP A 148 2.54 -15.08 15.28
N LYS A 149 2.61 -13.84 15.76
CA LYS A 149 3.60 -12.85 15.26
C LYS A 149 5.00 -13.06 15.79
N ILE A 150 5.17 -13.59 17.01
CA ILE A 150 6.50 -13.74 17.62
C ILE A 150 7.11 -15.11 17.33
N SER A 151 6.29 -16.17 17.36
CA SER A 151 6.76 -17.55 17.21
C SER A 151 6.66 -18.04 15.77
N ASN A 152 5.72 -17.52 14.97
CA ASN A 152 5.42 -18.04 13.63
C ASN A 152 5.60 -17.01 12.50
N ALA A 153 6.24 -15.86 12.76
CA ALA A 153 6.49 -14.87 11.72
C ALA A 153 7.34 -15.47 10.59
N THR A 154 6.78 -15.42 9.38
CA THR A 154 7.46 -15.83 8.17
C THR A 154 8.10 -14.63 7.48
N GLU A 155 8.99 -14.90 6.53
CA GLU A 155 9.56 -13.86 5.65
C GLU A 155 8.45 -13.05 4.95
N LYS A 156 7.34 -13.72 4.59
CA LYS A 156 6.17 -13.07 3.99
C LYS A 156 5.54 -12.05 4.94
N ASP A 157 5.47 -12.34 6.23
CA ASP A 157 4.88 -11.45 7.22
C ASP A 157 5.75 -10.21 7.43
N ILE A 158 7.08 -10.37 7.41
CA ILE A 158 8.03 -9.26 7.44
C ILE A 158 7.87 -8.36 6.22
N VAL A 159 7.83 -8.95 5.02
CA VAL A 159 7.66 -8.20 3.77
C VAL A 159 6.32 -7.46 3.78
N GLN A 160 5.23 -8.11 4.18
CA GLN A 160 3.91 -7.50 4.24
C GLN A 160 3.84 -6.36 5.25
N SER A 161 4.43 -6.54 6.43
CA SER A 161 4.47 -5.50 7.46
C SER A 161 5.32 -4.30 7.03
N SER A 162 6.50 -4.57 6.44
CA SER A 162 7.41 -3.53 5.93
C SER A 162 6.82 -2.74 4.77
N LEU A 163 6.12 -3.43 3.85
CA LEU A 163 5.37 -2.80 2.77
C LEU A 163 4.24 -1.93 3.33
N THR A 164 3.46 -2.46 4.27
CA THR A 164 2.37 -1.71 4.91
C THR A 164 2.88 -0.44 5.58
N TYR A 165 3.97 -0.54 6.35
CA TYR A 165 4.61 0.60 6.98
C TYR A 165 5.08 1.65 5.96
N SER A 166 5.74 1.21 4.89
CA SER A 166 6.26 2.09 3.84
C SER A 166 5.13 2.84 3.12
N MET A 167 4.06 2.13 2.77
CA MET A 167 2.88 2.71 2.12
C MET A 167 2.14 3.69 3.05
N GLN A 168 1.99 3.35 4.33
CA GLN A 168 1.38 4.27 5.31
C GLN A 168 2.18 5.55 5.50
N ARG A 169 3.51 5.43 5.58
CA ARG A 169 4.41 6.59 5.70
C ARG A 169 4.32 7.48 4.46
N ALA A 170 4.41 6.90 3.26
CA ALA A 170 4.26 7.63 2.02
C ALA A 170 2.88 8.31 1.91
N ALA A 171 1.80 7.63 2.32
CA ALA A 171 0.47 8.22 2.35
C ALA A 171 0.41 9.46 3.25
N ARG A 172 0.96 9.37 4.47
CA ARG A 172 1.02 10.51 5.40
C ARG A 172 1.80 11.67 4.81
N ASP A 173 2.96 11.41 4.19
CA ASP A 173 3.75 12.45 3.52
C ASP A 173 2.90 13.16 2.45
N VAL A 174 2.24 12.41 1.57
CA VAL A 174 1.39 12.97 0.51
C VAL A 174 0.24 13.79 1.10
N LEU A 175 -0.42 13.30 2.16
CA LEU A 175 -1.52 14.00 2.81
C LEU A 175 -1.07 15.34 3.42
N VAL A 176 0.12 15.40 4.02
CA VAL A 176 0.68 16.67 4.55
C VAL A 176 0.84 17.72 3.45
N TYR A 177 1.28 17.32 2.24
CA TYR A 177 1.36 18.24 1.11
C TYR A 177 -0.03 18.58 0.53
N ALA A 178 -0.96 17.62 0.53
CA ALA A 178 -2.33 17.84 0.06
C ALA A 178 -3.08 18.84 0.96
N GLU A 179 -2.91 18.76 2.29
CA GLU A 179 -3.51 19.69 3.25
C GLU A 179 -3.03 21.14 3.06
N ARG A 180 -1.81 21.33 2.55
CA ARG A 180 -1.23 22.63 2.23
C ARG A 180 -1.70 23.20 0.87
N SER A 181 -2.40 22.39 0.07
CA SER A 181 -2.91 22.80 -1.25
C SER A 181 -4.37 23.26 -1.18
N ASP A 182 -4.74 24.24 -2.00
CA ASP A 182 -6.11 24.80 -2.03
C ASP A 182 -7.19 23.77 -2.40
N THR A 183 -6.84 22.79 -3.24
CA THR A 183 -7.80 21.80 -3.73
C THR A 183 -8.03 20.64 -2.76
N LYS A 184 -7.11 20.37 -1.82
CA LYS A 184 -7.07 19.27 -0.81
C LYS A 184 -7.27 17.83 -1.32
N LEU A 185 -7.86 17.66 -2.50
CA LEU A 185 -8.20 16.42 -3.19
C LEU A 185 -7.21 16.10 -4.31
N ASP A 186 -6.29 17.02 -4.64
CA ASP A 186 -5.30 16.82 -5.69
C ASP A 186 -4.06 16.09 -5.16
N LEU A 187 -4.26 14.80 -4.85
CA LEU A 187 -3.20 13.93 -4.33
C LEU A 187 -2.07 13.73 -5.34
N ARG A 188 -2.33 13.85 -6.65
CA ARG A 188 -1.32 13.74 -7.69
C ARG A 188 -0.28 14.84 -7.56
N ASN A 189 -0.72 16.10 -7.51
CA ASN A 189 0.19 17.23 -7.35
C ASN A 189 0.91 17.17 -5.99
N ALA A 190 0.20 16.81 -4.92
CA ALA A 190 0.81 16.62 -3.61
C ALA A 190 1.93 15.54 -3.62
N ALA A 191 1.71 14.43 -4.33
CA ALA A 191 2.71 13.38 -4.48
C ALA A 191 3.93 13.83 -5.28
N TYR A 192 3.74 14.57 -6.38
CA TYR A 192 4.85 15.17 -7.12
C TYR A 192 5.63 16.20 -6.29
N CYS A 193 4.96 17.06 -5.54
CA CYS A 193 5.63 18.00 -4.63
C CYS A 193 6.48 17.27 -3.59
N SER A 194 5.94 16.20 -2.98
CA SER A 194 6.67 15.37 -2.03
C SER A 194 7.91 14.73 -2.66
N ALA A 195 7.78 14.19 -3.87
CA ALA A 195 8.90 13.59 -4.61
C ALA A 195 9.97 14.62 -4.99
N LEU A 196 9.56 15.76 -5.55
CA LEU A 196 10.46 16.84 -5.95
C LEU A 196 11.23 17.39 -4.76
N PHE A 197 10.58 17.59 -3.61
CA PHE A 197 11.25 18.09 -2.41
C PHE A 197 12.30 17.11 -1.87
N LYS A 198 12.00 15.79 -1.89
CA LYS A 198 12.96 14.75 -1.50
C LYS A 198 14.17 14.72 -2.44
N ILE A 199 13.94 14.84 -3.75
CA ILE A 199 15.01 14.90 -4.75
C ILE A 199 15.85 16.16 -4.52
N PHE A 200 15.21 17.32 -4.47
CA PHE A 200 15.89 18.61 -4.27
C PHE A 200 16.78 18.60 -3.03
N LYS A 201 16.26 18.15 -1.89
CA LYS A 201 17.02 18.05 -0.63
C LYS A 201 18.27 17.17 -0.79
N THR A 202 18.15 16.06 -1.51
CA THR A 202 19.31 15.18 -1.79
C THR A 202 20.37 15.89 -2.62
N TYR A 203 19.97 16.68 -3.62
CA TYR A 203 20.91 17.45 -4.46
C TYR A 203 21.57 18.61 -3.71
N GLU A 204 20.83 19.27 -2.82
CA GLU A 204 21.34 20.33 -1.93
C GLU A 204 22.38 19.77 -0.95
N GLU A 205 22.06 18.65 -0.28
CA GLU A 205 22.98 17.97 0.64
C GLU A 205 24.24 17.40 -0.06
N ALA A 206 24.11 17.04 -1.34
CA ALA A 206 25.24 16.59 -2.17
C ALA A 206 26.14 17.74 -2.66
N GLY A 207 25.79 19.00 -2.40
CA GLY A 207 26.56 20.17 -2.83
C GLY A 207 26.52 20.46 -4.33
N ILE A 208 25.54 19.87 -5.04
CA ILE A 208 25.36 20.06 -6.49
C ILE A 208 24.49 21.30 -6.78
N ALA A 209 23.62 21.67 -5.83
CA ALA A 209 22.82 22.89 -5.87
C ALA A 209 23.47 23.95 -4.96
N GLY A 210 24.59 24.51 -5.42
CA GLY A 210 25.29 25.66 -4.82
C GLY A 210 25.55 26.72 -5.87
#